data_AF-A0A2K3KFM1-F1
#
_entry.id   AF-A0A2K3KFM1-F1
#
_cell.length_a   1.000
_cell.length_b   1.000
_cell.length_c   1.000
_cell.angle_alpha   90.00
_cell.angle_beta   90.00
_cell.angle_gamma   90.00
#
_symmetry.space_group_name_H-M   'P 1'
#
loop_
_entity.id
_entity.type
_entity.pdbx_description
1 polymer ?
#
loop_
_entity_poly.entity_id
_entity_poly.type
_entity_poly.pdbx_seq_one_letter_code
_entity_poly.pdbx_strand_id
1 'polypeptide(L)' 'MVKVALKDWHTSHIQNLPSRIESLKDRLSVLDQKGEEEDLSGVELDELHGVTADIHSLSRLHTS' A
#
# COMPACT_ATOMS: atom_id res chain seq x y z
N MET A 1 1.95 -28.80 13.19
CA MET A 1 2.73 -28.26 12.06
C MET A 1 2.03 -27.09 11.38
N VAL A 2 0.77 -27.21 10.94
CA VAL A 2 0.01 -26.13 10.27
C VAL A 2 -0.10 -24.82 11.10
N LYS A 3 -0.36 -24.92 12.41
CA LYS A 3 -0.52 -23.74 13.29
C LYS A 3 0.75 -22.88 13.42
N VAL A 4 1.93 -23.49 13.31
CA VAL A 4 3.22 -22.78 13.37
C VAL A 4 3.47 -22.06 12.05
N ALA A 5 3.29 -22.75 10.92
CA ALA A 5 3.43 -22.14 9.60
C ALA A 5 2.49 -20.94 9.39
N LEU A 6 1.25 -21.00 9.90
CA LEU A 6 0.31 -19.88 9.82
C LEU A 6 0.76 -18.69 10.69
N LYS A 7 1.33 -18.94 11.87
CA LYS A 7 1.85 -17.91 12.76
C LYS A 7 3.08 -17.23 12.16
N ASP A 8 3.97 -18.00 11.54
CA ASP A 8 5.17 -17.48 10.89
C ASP A 8 4.82 -16.67 9.63
N TRP A 9 3.87 -17.18 8.82
CA TRP A 9 3.30 -16.43 7.70
C TRP A 9 2.70 -15.11 8.18
N HIS A 10 1.86 -15.13 9.22
CA HIS A 10 1.22 -13.93 9.75
C HIS A 10 2.24 -12.92 10.30
N THR A 11 3.27 -13.40 11.01
CA THR A 11 4.34 -12.54 11.55
C THR A 11 5.14 -11.88 10.43
N SER A 12 5.57 -12.66 9.43
CA SER A 12 6.28 -12.13 8.26
C SER A 12 5.41 -11.17 7.44
N HIS A 13 4.12 -11.48 7.30
CA HIS A 13 3.16 -10.67 6.56
C HIS A 13 2.92 -9.32 7.24
N ILE A 14 2.72 -9.30 8.57
CA ILE A 14 2.54 -8.07 9.35
C ILE A 14 3.84 -7.26 9.42
N GLN A 15 4.99 -7.90 9.62
CA GLN A 15 6.29 -7.22 9.63
C GLN A 15 6.64 -6.58 8.28
N ASN A 16 6.06 -7.06 7.18
CA ASN A 16 6.24 -6.46 5.86
C ASN A 16 5.25 -5.33 5.56
N LEU A 17 4.21 -5.12 6.40
CA LEU A 17 3.21 -4.06 6.19
C LEU A 17 3.82 -2.65 6.18
N PRO A 18 4.73 -2.26 7.09
CA PRO A 18 5.37 -0.95 7.04
C PRO A 18 6.09 -0.69 5.71
N SER A 19 6.89 -1.65 5.24
CA SER A 19 7.62 -1.53 3.95
C SER A 19 6.68 -1.49 2.74
N ARG A 20 5.56 -2.23 2.79
CA ARG A 20 4.52 -2.15 1.74
C ARG A 20 3.83 -0.79 1.74
N ILE A 21 3.51 -0.25 2.92
CA ILE A 21 2.91 1.08 3.06
C ILE A 21 3.88 2.15 2.55
N GLU A 22 5.17 2.05 2.88
CA GLU A 22 6.22 2.95 2.39
C GLU A 22 6.32 2.92 0.86
N SER A 23 6.43 1.74 0.26
CA SER A 23 6.46 1.61 -1.21
C SER A 23 5.21 2.16 -1.90
N LEU A 24 4.03 2.02 -1.29
CA LEU A 24 2.80 2.61 -1.81
C LEU A 24 2.78 4.13 -1.67
N LYS A 25 3.33 4.68 -0.58
CA LYS A 25 3.49 6.13 -0.40
C LYS A 25 4.43 6.73 -1.44
N ASP A 26 5.53 6.04 -1.77
CA ASP A 26 6.44 6.48 -2.83
C ASP A 26 5.72 6.55 -4.18
N ARG A 27 4.93 5.53 -4.52
CA ARG A 27 4.12 5.51 -5.75
C ARG A 27 3.05 6.61 -5.75
N LEU A 28 2.37 6.83 -4.62
CA LEU A 28 1.38 7.90 -4.49
C LEU A 28 2.04 9.27 -4.70
N SER A 29 3.21 9.50 -4.10
CA SER A 29 3.95 10.76 -4.26
C SER A 29 4.34 11.03 -5.70
N VAL A 30 4.63 9.98 -6.49
CA VAL A 30 4.93 10.13 -7.93
C VAL A 30 3.68 10.54 -8.71
N LEU A 31 2.53 9.93 -8.44
CA LEU A 31 1.26 10.28 -9.09
C LEU A 31 0.76 11.67 -8.67
N ASP A 32 0.90 12.03 -7.40
CA ASP A 32 0.56 13.36 -6.89
C ASP A 32 1.42 14.43 -7.58
N GLN A 33 2.75 14.25 -7.59
CA GLN A 33 3.65 15.20 -8.27
C GLN A 33 3.30 15.33 -9.76
N LYS A 34 2.99 14.21 -10.40
CA LYS A 34 2.58 14.20 -11.80
C LYS A 34 1.28 14.98 -12.02
N GLY A 35 0.27 14.79 -11.17
CA GLY A 35 -1.01 15.49 -11.24
C GLY A 35 -0.93 17.00 -11.01
N GLU A 36 0.10 17.47 -10.31
CA GLU A 36 0.40 18.90 -10.16
C GLU A 36 1.09 19.48 -11.41
N GLU A 37 1.81 18.66 -12.19
CA GLU A 37 2.52 19.07 -13.41
C GLU A 37 1.66 18.94 -14.68
N GLU A 38 0.85 17.89 -14.78
CA GLU A 38 0.00 17.59 -15.92
C GLU A 38 -1.27 16.82 -15.54
N ASP A 39 -2.27 16.84 -16.44
CA ASP A 39 -3.50 16.07 -16.25
C ASP A 39 -3.18 14.57 -16.24
N LEU A 40 -3.53 13.89 -15.14
CA LEU A 40 -3.43 12.43 -15.04
C LEU A 40 -4.36 11.76 -16.05
N SER A 41 -3.85 10.71 -16.69
CA SER A 41 -4.71 9.84 -17.51
C SER A 41 -5.72 9.09 -16.63
N GLY A 42 -6.80 8.59 -17.23
CA GLY A 42 -7.81 7.81 -16.49
C GLY A 42 -7.21 6.59 -15.77
N VAL A 43 -6.21 5.94 -16.38
CA VAL A 43 -5.50 4.80 -15.77
C VAL A 43 -4.70 5.23 -14.54
N GLU A 44 -4.08 6.41 -14.58
CA GLU A 44 -3.29 6.94 -13.47
C GLU A 44 -4.17 7.43 -12.33
N LEU A 45 -5.35 7.99 -12.62
CA LEU A 45 -6.36 8.30 -11.62
C LEU A 45 -6.89 7.04 -10.93
N ASP A 46 -7.16 5.98 -11.69
CA ASP A 46 -7.58 4.69 -11.13
C ASP A 46 -6.48 4.09 -10.25
N GLU A 47 -5.21 4.21 -10.66
CA GLU A 47 -4.07 3.80 -9.85
C GLU A 47 -3.96 4.62 -8.55
N LEU A 48 -4.08 5.94 -8.63
CA LEU A 48 -4.01 6.85 -7.48
C LEU A 48 -5.08 6.50 -6.43
N HIS A 49 -6.33 6.27 -6.87
CA HIS A 49 -7.40 5.82 -6.00
C HIS A 49 -7.11 4.44 -5.38
N GLY A 50 -6.62 3.49 -6.18
CA GLY A 50 -6.27 2.15 -5.72
C GLY A 50 -5.16 2.14 -4.67
N VAL A 51 -4.06 2.85 -4.94
CA VAL A 51 -2.92 3.00 -4.02
C VAL A 51 -3.37 3.65 -2.70
N THR A 52 -4.22 4.69 -2.78
CA THR A 52 -4.76 5.34 -1.58
C THR A 52 -5.63 4.40 -0.74
N ALA A 53 -6.50 3.61 -1.40
CA ALA A 53 -7.34 2.62 -0.72
C ALA A 53 -6.51 1.51 -0.05
N ASP A 54 -5.45 1.05 -0.73
CA ASP A 54 -4.53 0.04 -0.21
C ASP A 54 -3.76 0.56 1.01
N ILE A 55 -3.21 1.78 0.94
CA ILE A 55 -2.54 2.42 2.09
C ILE A 55 -3.49 2.49 3.29
N HIS A 56 -4.73 2.94 3.09
CA HIS A 56 -5.71 3.04 4.17
C HIS A 56 -6.05 1.66 4.77
N SER A 57 -6.27 0.65 3.92
CA SER A 57 -6.57 -0.72 4.36
C SER A 57 -5.40 -1.32 5.17
N LEU A 58 -4.18 -1.23 4.65
CA LEU A 58 -2.98 -1.76 5.29
C LEU A 58 -2.64 -1.00 6.58
N SER A 59 -2.83 0.33 6.59
CA SER A 59 -2.62 1.14 7.79
C SER A 59 -3.57 0.73 8.92
N ARG A 60 -4.86 0.46 8.61
CA ARG A 60 -5.79 -0.07 9.63
C ARG A 60 -5.35 -1.43 10.18
N LEU A 61 -4.85 -2.32 9.32
CA LEU A 61 -4.34 -3.63 9.75
C LEU A 61 -3.07 -3.51 10.62
N HIS A 62 -2.22 -2.52 10.35
CA HIS A 62 -1.01 -2.28 11.15
C HIS A 62 -1.31 -1.70 12.54
N THR A 63 -2.38 -0.91 12.69
CA THR A 63 -2.76 -0.27 13.96
C THR A 63 -3.80 -1.06 14.77
N SER A 64 -4.19 -2.27 14.34
CA SER A 64 -5.15 -3.15 15.03
C SER A 64 -4.44 -4.21 15.87
#